data_AF-A0A1H4AET6-F1
#
_entry.id   AF-A0A1H4AET6-F1
#
_cell.length_a   1.000
_cell.length_b   1.000
_cell.length_c   1.000
_cell.angle_alpha   90.00
_cell.angle_beta   90.00
_cell.angle_gamma   90.00
#
_symmetry.space_group_name_H-M   'P 1'
#
loop_
_entity.id
_entity.type
_entity.pdbx_description
1 polymer ?
#
loop_
_entity_poly.entity_id
_entity_poly.type
_entity_poly.pdbx_seq_one_letter_code
_entity_poly.pdbx_strand_id
1 'polypeptide(L)'
;MVAVKTLVSGAVLAGLAPSAFAATIIGWNTANVAVAPTPADYVTATSVVFDRDAGDPAASPTGAIAFTPPEAASPGIKVVNGAFELGGPGPQPSIAGCIMASSSATCDSPFQSGKRFKEIVTGKAPVDLVFDLGPDSPSFENVGYEVYHRLVNDTGVALRGFTIELGFGVGSGFVASSAGDGLGFSTGFTAGPDDLNAFSQFPFGLFGDADGNPNFTLDGFFAAERTGFDLLFSEDILSSQGFYGPYADLFGPWMTRDVVPDGAFWDFDSDPLTDDLLMAWQREDSVWELRRDIVNGVAVSLAVAEEFASLADVIARLGVQLGDGPIEDLANLNATYAIALADSFSGDDFTLRVTVAPVPLPGAAPLLIAALAVFGLAARRRAAA
;
A
#
# COMPACT_ATOMS: atom_id res chain seq x y z
N MET A 1 -58.71 36.93 -46.83
CA MET A 1 -59.07 35.50 -46.62
C MET A 1 -57.89 34.62 -47.02
N VAL A 2 -57.28 34.02 -46.01
CA VAL A 2 -56.49 32.77 -45.94
C VAL A 2 -55.43 32.50 -47.01
N ALA A 3 -54.17 32.79 -46.66
CA ALA A 3 -52.99 32.18 -47.25
C ALA A 3 -52.78 30.77 -46.68
N VAL A 4 -52.68 29.77 -47.55
CA VAL A 4 -52.35 28.39 -47.18
C VAL A 4 -50.82 28.26 -47.15
N LYS A 5 -50.25 28.14 -45.94
CA LYS A 5 -48.86 27.74 -45.72
C LYS A 5 -48.78 26.22 -45.71
N THR A 6 -48.13 25.64 -46.71
CA THR A 6 -47.77 24.22 -46.73
C THR A 6 -46.62 23.99 -45.73
N LEU A 7 -46.89 23.32 -44.62
CA LEU A 7 -45.86 22.83 -43.71
C LEU A 7 -45.16 21.61 -44.33
N VAL A 8 -43.84 21.71 -44.49
CA VAL A 8 -42.97 20.55 -44.72
C VAL A 8 -42.65 19.97 -43.35
N SER A 9 -43.21 18.80 -43.03
CA SER A 9 -42.87 18.03 -41.84
C SER A 9 -41.46 17.44 -42.00
N GLY A 10 -40.48 18.03 -41.32
CA GLY A 10 -39.17 17.40 -41.11
C GLY A 10 -39.31 16.27 -40.09
N ALA A 11 -39.07 15.04 -40.51
CA ALA A 11 -38.95 13.90 -39.61
C ALA A 11 -37.67 14.07 -38.78
N VAL A 12 -37.83 14.35 -37.48
CA VAL A 12 -36.75 14.25 -36.51
C VAL A 12 -36.47 12.76 -36.30
N LEU A 13 -35.38 12.24 -36.88
CA LEU A 13 -34.80 10.99 -36.41
C LEU A 13 -34.29 11.25 -34.98
N ALA A 14 -35.05 10.78 -33.99
CA ALA A 14 -34.52 10.57 -32.66
C ALA A 14 -33.50 9.43 -32.75
N GLY A 15 -32.23 9.79 -32.95
CA GLY A 15 -31.13 8.86 -32.74
C GLY A 15 -31.16 8.45 -31.28
N LEU A 16 -31.42 7.17 -31.03
CA LEU A 16 -31.12 6.56 -29.74
C LEU A 16 -29.62 6.70 -29.54
N ALA A 17 -29.19 7.61 -28.67
CA ALA A 17 -27.84 7.59 -28.18
C ALA A 17 -27.62 6.21 -27.53
N PRO A 18 -26.54 5.47 -27.87
CA PRO A 18 -26.21 4.27 -27.13
C PRO A 18 -26.06 4.67 -25.67
N SER A 19 -26.77 3.98 -24.78
CA SER A 19 -26.52 4.06 -23.34
C SER A 19 -25.05 3.74 -23.13
N ALA A 20 -24.29 4.68 -22.59
CA ALA A 20 -22.90 4.44 -22.24
C ALA A 20 -22.91 3.45 -21.06
N PHE A 21 -22.14 2.38 -21.20
CA PHE A 21 -22.01 1.31 -20.21
C PHE A 21 -20.78 1.65 -19.36
N ALA A 22 -20.90 1.81 -18.04
CA ALA A 22 -19.73 1.93 -17.16
C ALA A 22 -18.78 0.74 -17.35
N ALA A 23 -17.49 1.02 -17.54
CA ALA A 23 -16.48 -0.01 -17.75
C ALA A 23 -16.25 -0.86 -16.48
N THR A 24 -15.96 -2.15 -16.70
CA THR A 24 -15.55 -3.10 -15.64
C THR A 24 -14.05 -3.22 -15.62
N ILE A 25 -13.42 -3.22 -14.45
CA ILE A 25 -12.00 -3.61 -14.33
C ILE A 25 -11.91 -5.13 -14.48
N ILE A 26 -11.24 -5.60 -15.53
CA ILE A 26 -11.19 -7.05 -15.85
C ILE A 26 -9.91 -7.73 -15.37
N GLY A 27 -8.83 -6.98 -15.17
CA GLY A 27 -7.58 -7.58 -14.71
C GLY A 27 -6.43 -6.58 -14.59
N TRP A 28 -5.36 -7.05 -13.95
CA TRP A 28 -4.07 -6.37 -13.96
C TRP A 28 -3.34 -6.68 -15.26
N ASN A 29 -3.06 -5.66 -16.06
CA ASN A 29 -2.26 -5.76 -17.27
C ASN A 29 -0.78 -5.91 -16.88
N THR A 30 -0.15 -6.94 -17.42
CA THR A 30 1.23 -7.33 -17.07
C THR A 30 2.24 -7.03 -18.18
N ALA A 31 1.89 -6.19 -19.17
CA ALA A 31 2.78 -5.86 -20.28
C ALA A 31 4.08 -5.18 -19.83
N ASN A 32 4.03 -4.30 -18.82
CA ASN A 32 5.21 -3.69 -18.21
C ASN A 32 5.74 -4.49 -17.00
N VAL A 33 5.40 -5.78 -16.87
CA VAL A 33 5.71 -6.59 -15.70
C VAL A 33 6.42 -7.89 -16.09
N ALA A 34 7.57 -8.15 -15.49
CA ALA A 34 8.15 -9.49 -15.50
C ALA A 34 7.52 -10.33 -14.38
N VAL A 35 6.49 -11.10 -14.76
CA VAL A 35 5.73 -11.95 -13.82
C VAL A 35 6.58 -13.14 -13.36
N ALA A 36 6.77 -13.26 -12.04
CA ALA A 36 7.41 -14.43 -11.45
C ALA A 36 6.41 -15.59 -11.31
N PRO A 37 6.85 -16.86 -11.48
CA PRO A 37 6.00 -18.01 -11.20
C PRO A 37 5.67 -18.11 -9.71
N THR A 38 4.56 -18.78 -9.37
CA THR A 38 4.26 -19.13 -7.97
C THR A 38 5.36 -20.02 -7.41
N PRO A 39 6.07 -19.60 -6.35
CA PRO A 39 7.11 -20.42 -5.72
C PRO A 39 6.47 -21.49 -4.82
N ALA A 40 7.28 -22.24 -4.07
CA ALA A 40 6.78 -23.10 -3.01
C ALA A 40 6.15 -22.27 -1.86
N ASP A 41 5.32 -22.93 -1.04
CA ASP A 41 4.76 -22.30 0.16
C ASP A 41 5.86 -21.73 1.06
N TYR A 42 5.56 -20.57 1.66
CA TYR A 42 6.43 -19.77 2.54
C TYR A 42 7.68 -19.18 1.86
N VAL A 43 7.80 -19.30 0.54
CA VAL A 43 8.85 -18.65 -0.23
C VAL A 43 8.28 -17.40 -0.89
N THR A 44 8.87 -16.25 -0.62
CA THR A 44 8.47 -14.98 -1.25
C THR A 44 9.03 -14.89 -2.67
N ALA A 45 8.18 -14.54 -3.63
CA ALA A 45 8.56 -14.17 -4.99
C ALA A 45 8.10 -12.74 -5.30
N THR A 46 8.61 -12.18 -6.40
CA THR A 46 8.29 -10.81 -6.83
C THR A 46 8.04 -10.74 -8.33
N SER A 47 6.92 -10.14 -8.74
CA SER A 47 6.69 -9.70 -10.11
C SER A 47 7.27 -8.31 -10.27
N VAL A 48 8.28 -8.13 -11.13
CA VAL A 48 9.03 -6.88 -11.25
C VAL A 48 8.32 -5.94 -12.22
N VAL A 49 8.08 -4.70 -11.79
CA VAL A 49 7.42 -3.65 -12.59
C VAL A 49 8.47 -2.77 -13.27
N PHE A 50 8.25 -2.45 -14.53
CA PHE A 50 9.14 -1.65 -15.37
C PHE A 50 8.50 -0.34 -15.82
N ASP A 51 9.35 0.61 -16.21
CA ASP A 51 8.96 1.92 -16.74
C ASP A 51 8.38 1.90 -18.16
N ARG A 52 8.36 0.71 -18.80
CA ARG A 52 7.84 0.42 -20.13
C ARG A 52 7.62 -1.09 -20.27
N ASP A 53 7.25 -1.55 -21.46
CA ASP A 53 7.14 -2.99 -21.78
C ASP A 53 8.33 -3.80 -21.24
N ALA A 54 8.06 -4.87 -20.51
CA ALA A 54 9.10 -5.65 -19.82
C ALA A 54 10.02 -6.43 -20.78
N GLY A 55 9.61 -6.59 -22.04
CA GLY A 55 10.41 -7.19 -23.10
C GLY A 55 11.34 -6.19 -23.81
N ASP A 56 11.20 -4.89 -23.58
CA ASP A 56 12.10 -3.88 -24.14
C ASP A 56 13.50 -3.96 -23.49
N PRO A 57 14.59 -4.11 -24.25
CA PRO A 57 15.96 -4.11 -23.72
C PRO A 57 16.35 -2.84 -22.94
N ALA A 58 15.64 -1.74 -23.14
CA ALA A 58 15.85 -0.47 -22.43
C ALA A 58 14.94 -0.29 -21.20
N ALA A 59 14.08 -1.27 -20.88
CA ALA A 59 13.22 -1.24 -19.71
C ALA A 59 14.04 -1.21 -18.42
N SER A 60 13.62 -0.36 -17.48
CA SER A 60 14.26 -0.23 -16.17
C SER A 60 13.26 -0.56 -15.06
N PRO A 61 13.66 -1.35 -14.04
CA PRO A 61 12.76 -1.73 -12.95
C PRO A 61 12.48 -0.52 -12.05
N THR A 62 11.20 -0.30 -11.74
CA THR A 62 10.72 0.82 -10.91
C THR A 62 10.20 0.36 -9.55
N GLY A 63 9.65 -0.84 -9.49
CA GLY A 63 9.12 -1.47 -8.27
C GLY A 63 8.86 -2.96 -8.47
N ALA A 64 8.12 -3.55 -7.54
CA ALA A 64 7.69 -4.94 -7.65
C ALA A 64 6.41 -5.21 -6.87
N ILE A 65 5.71 -6.29 -7.22
CA ILE A 65 4.64 -6.86 -6.40
C ILE A 65 5.17 -8.13 -5.74
N ALA A 66 5.23 -8.13 -4.41
CA ALA A 66 5.62 -9.30 -3.63
C ALA A 66 4.42 -10.19 -3.30
N PHE A 67 4.65 -11.50 -3.32
CA PHE A 67 3.65 -12.50 -2.93
C PHE A 67 4.33 -13.76 -2.37
N THR A 68 3.66 -14.39 -1.41
CA THR A 68 4.17 -15.56 -0.68
C THR A 68 3.03 -16.56 -0.53
N PRO A 69 3.12 -17.76 -1.13
CA PRO A 69 2.09 -18.78 -0.96
C PRO A 69 2.10 -19.34 0.47
N PRO A 70 0.97 -19.82 1.02
CA PRO A 70 -0.35 -19.85 0.40
C PRO A 70 -1.11 -18.51 0.49
N GLU A 71 -0.56 -17.50 1.18
CA GLU A 71 -1.21 -16.20 1.39
C GLU A 71 -1.53 -15.50 0.05
N ALA A 72 -0.62 -15.58 -0.93
CA ALA A 72 -0.83 -15.10 -2.29
C ALA A 72 0.01 -15.89 -3.31
N ALA A 73 -0.48 -16.01 -4.54
CA ALA A 73 0.19 -16.68 -5.65
C ALA A 73 0.56 -15.68 -6.75
N SER A 74 1.24 -16.14 -7.81
CA SER A 74 1.47 -15.33 -9.02
C SER A 74 0.15 -14.83 -9.64
N PRO A 75 0.09 -13.60 -10.19
CA PRO A 75 1.20 -12.67 -10.36
C PRO A 75 1.40 -11.71 -9.16
N GLY A 76 0.58 -11.81 -8.12
CA GLY A 76 0.60 -10.98 -6.91
C GLY A 76 -0.65 -10.10 -6.75
N ILE A 77 -1.32 -9.75 -7.86
CA ILE A 77 -2.58 -8.98 -7.90
C ILE A 77 -3.65 -9.76 -8.67
N LYS A 78 -4.90 -9.66 -8.22
CA LYS A 78 -6.09 -10.02 -8.98
C LYS A 78 -7.16 -8.95 -8.84
N VAL A 79 -8.10 -8.98 -9.80
CA VAL A 79 -9.34 -8.21 -9.73
C VAL A 79 -10.49 -9.19 -9.47
N VAL A 80 -11.33 -8.87 -8.49
CA VAL A 80 -12.53 -9.65 -8.18
C VAL A 80 -13.73 -8.77 -8.48
N ASN A 81 -14.56 -9.22 -9.41
CA ASN A 81 -15.80 -8.57 -9.79
C ASN A 81 -16.99 -9.15 -9.04
N GLY A 82 -17.92 -8.31 -8.61
CA GLY A 82 -19.14 -8.72 -7.94
C GLY A 82 -19.51 -7.77 -6.81
N ALA A 83 -20.81 -7.43 -6.74
CA ALA A 83 -21.33 -6.58 -5.69
C ALA A 83 -21.12 -7.21 -4.31
N PHE A 84 -20.57 -6.45 -3.38
CA PHE A 84 -20.59 -6.78 -1.96
C PHE A 84 -20.94 -5.55 -1.14
N GLU A 85 -21.44 -5.77 0.08
CA GLU A 85 -21.70 -4.70 1.04
C GLU A 85 -20.41 -4.42 1.81
N LEU A 86 -20.05 -3.14 1.95
CA LEU A 86 -19.00 -2.77 2.90
C LEU A 86 -19.34 -3.28 4.30
N GLY A 87 -18.34 -3.73 5.04
CA GLY A 87 -18.50 -4.05 6.45
C GLY A 87 -18.69 -2.77 7.27
N GLY A 88 -19.61 -2.77 8.24
CA GLY A 88 -19.84 -1.64 9.14
C GLY A 88 -21.31 -1.50 9.58
N PRO A 89 -21.64 -0.55 10.48
CA PRO A 89 -23.02 -0.27 10.88
C PRO A 89 -23.81 0.40 9.72
N GLY A 90 -24.94 -0.18 9.30
CA GLY A 90 -25.61 0.16 8.03
C GLY A 90 -26.38 1.50 7.96
N PRO A 91 -26.99 1.84 6.79
CA PRO A 91 -26.94 1.13 5.51
C PRO A 91 -25.58 1.26 4.82
N GLN A 92 -25.05 0.14 4.32
CA GLN A 92 -23.72 0.05 3.73
C GLN A 92 -23.80 0.24 2.22
N PRO A 93 -22.96 1.08 1.62
CA PRO A 93 -22.97 1.25 0.18
C PRO A 93 -22.38 -0.01 -0.49
N SER A 94 -22.87 -0.32 -1.69
CA SER A 94 -22.41 -1.50 -2.43
C SER A 94 -21.16 -1.17 -3.24
N ILE A 95 -20.16 -2.04 -3.19
CA ILE A 95 -18.92 -1.93 -3.96
C ILE A 95 -18.99 -2.84 -5.19
N ALA A 96 -18.46 -2.40 -6.32
CA ALA A 96 -18.44 -3.13 -7.58
C ALA A 96 -17.58 -4.41 -7.58
N GLY A 97 -16.54 -4.38 -6.76
CA GLY A 97 -15.52 -5.42 -6.69
C GLY A 97 -14.29 -4.90 -5.95
N CYS A 98 -13.19 -5.62 -6.05
CA CYS A 98 -11.95 -5.18 -5.43
C CYS A 98 -10.71 -5.55 -6.24
N ILE A 99 -9.66 -4.75 -6.05
CA ILE A 99 -8.29 -5.02 -6.49
C ILE A 99 -7.53 -5.48 -5.25
N MET A 100 -7.03 -6.70 -5.28
CA MET A 100 -6.52 -7.38 -4.08
C MET A 100 -5.38 -8.35 -4.42
N ALA A 101 -4.74 -8.91 -3.39
CA ALA A 101 -3.75 -9.96 -3.58
C ALA A 101 -4.35 -11.19 -4.30
N SER A 102 -3.56 -11.84 -5.15
CA SER A 102 -3.94 -13.07 -5.85
C SER A 102 -3.94 -14.29 -4.94
N SER A 103 -4.84 -14.29 -3.96
CA SER A 103 -5.08 -15.36 -2.99
C SER A 103 -6.40 -16.10 -3.26
N SER A 104 -6.79 -17.02 -2.39
CA SER A 104 -8.16 -17.60 -2.40
C SER A 104 -9.22 -16.70 -1.77
N ALA A 105 -8.82 -15.59 -1.13
CA ALA A 105 -9.76 -14.67 -0.47
C ALA A 105 -10.63 -13.90 -1.47
N THR A 106 -11.82 -13.53 -1.05
CA THR A 106 -12.76 -12.63 -1.73
C THR A 106 -12.74 -11.24 -1.10
N CYS A 107 -13.41 -10.26 -1.70
CA CYS A 107 -13.45 -8.89 -1.17
C CYS A 107 -14.00 -8.83 0.26
N ASP A 108 -15.03 -9.62 0.55
CA ASP A 108 -15.69 -9.73 1.86
C ASP A 108 -15.05 -10.77 2.80
N SER A 109 -13.93 -11.39 2.40
CA SER A 109 -13.26 -12.36 3.27
C SER A 109 -12.82 -11.72 4.60
N PRO A 110 -12.77 -12.51 5.69
CA PRO A 110 -12.49 -12.01 7.04
C PRO A 110 -11.15 -11.28 7.19
N PHE A 111 -10.96 -10.66 8.34
CA PHE A 111 -9.68 -10.12 8.76
C PHE A 111 -8.56 -11.18 8.65
N GLN A 112 -7.32 -10.75 8.39
CA GLN A 112 -6.15 -11.63 8.19
C GLN A 112 -6.23 -12.67 7.04
N SER A 113 -7.13 -12.49 6.08
CA SER A 113 -7.22 -13.36 4.89
C SER A 113 -6.23 -13.04 3.76
N GLY A 114 -5.18 -12.25 4.04
CA GLY A 114 -4.16 -11.93 3.03
C GLY A 114 -4.66 -11.08 1.84
N LYS A 115 -5.68 -10.23 2.04
CA LYS A 115 -6.30 -9.47 0.93
C LYS A 115 -5.40 -8.40 0.31
N ARG A 116 -4.39 -7.90 1.02
CA ARG A 116 -3.60 -6.77 0.56
C ARG A 116 -2.47 -7.20 -0.36
N PHE A 117 -2.46 -6.72 -1.60
CA PHE A 117 -1.29 -6.91 -2.46
C PHE A 117 -0.15 -6.03 -1.93
N LYS A 118 1.09 -6.53 -2.05
CA LYS A 118 2.28 -5.92 -1.45
C LYS A 118 3.11 -5.25 -2.55
N GLU A 119 2.99 -3.94 -2.71
CA GLU A 119 3.78 -3.15 -3.65
C GLU A 119 5.09 -2.68 -2.98
N ILE A 120 6.21 -3.09 -3.56
CA ILE A 120 7.55 -2.66 -3.17
C ILE A 120 7.92 -1.40 -3.96
N VAL A 121 8.10 -0.29 -3.25
CA VAL A 121 8.58 0.97 -3.81
C VAL A 121 10.08 1.09 -3.61
N THR A 122 10.83 1.20 -4.72
CA THR A 122 12.31 1.24 -4.71
C THR A 122 12.90 2.65 -4.82
N GLY A 123 12.06 3.66 -5.07
CA GLY A 123 12.48 5.07 -5.13
C GLY A 123 13.26 5.46 -6.38
N LYS A 124 13.45 4.53 -7.33
CA LYS A 124 14.17 4.78 -8.60
C LYS A 124 13.34 5.60 -9.58
N ALA A 125 12.05 5.33 -9.63
CA ALA A 125 11.04 6.00 -10.45
C ALA A 125 9.64 5.64 -9.90
N PRO A 126 8.56 6.29 -10.36
CA PRO A 126 7.21 5.88 -10.02
C PRO A 126 6.91 4.43 -10.43
N VAL A 127 6.09 3.73 -9.65
CA VAL A 127 5.59 2.39 -9.96
C VAL A 127 4.24 2.54 -10.66
N ASP A 128 4.10 1.94 -11.84
CA ASP A 128 2.89 2.04 -12.66
C ASP A 128 2.21 0.69 -12.80
N LEU A 129 1.02 0.55 -12.22
CA LEU A 129 0.18 -0.64 -12.32
C LEU A 129 -0.97 -0.36 -13.29
N VAL A 130 -0.99 -1.06 -14.42
CA VAL A 130 -1.99 -0.86 -15.49
C VAL A 130 -3.14 -1.85 -15.32
N PHE A 131 -4.39 -1.40 -15.41
CA PHE A 131 -5.57 -2.25 -15.29
C PHE A 131 -6.40 -2.18 -16.56
N ASP A 132 -6.67 -3.35 -17.14
CA ASP A 132 -7.48 -3.48 -18.34
C ASP A 132 -8.96 -3.34 -18.00
N LEU A 133 -9.71 -2.78 -18.95
CA LEU A 133 -11.15 -2.60 -18.87
C LEU A 133 -11.90 -3.49 -19.85
N GLY A 134 -13.04 -3.98 -19.40
CA GLY A 134 -13.99 -4.74 -20.19
C GLY A 134 -15.22 -3.90 -20.57
N PRO A 135 -15.88 -4.24 -21.69
CA PRO A 135 -17.10 -3.55 -22.15
C PRO A 135 -18.33 -3.86 -21.30
N ASP A 136 -18.25 -4.86 -20.42
CA ASP A 136 -19.35 -5.25 -19.56
C ASP A 136 -19.55 -4.17 -18.49
N SER A 137 -20.80 -3.79 -18.26
CA SER A 137 -21.18 -2.88 -17.17
C SER A 137 -22.06 -3.64 -16.20
N PRO A 138 -21.53 -4.02 -15.04
CA PRO A 138 -22.38 -4.33 -13.94
C PRO A 138 -23.00 -3.03 -13.45
N SER A 139 -24.33 -3.02 -13.37
CA SER A 139 -25.10 -1.93 -12.77
C SER A 139 -24.82 -1.89 -11.26
N PHE A 140 -23.70 -1.32 -10.86
CA PHE A 140 -23.36 -1.16 -9.45
C PHE A 140 -23.64 0.27 -9.02
N GLU A 141 -24.39 0.41 -7.93
CA GLU A 141 -24.56 1.72 -7.30
C GLU A 141 -23.24 2.15 -6.61
N ASN A 142 -22.51 3.01 -7.31
CA ASN A 142 -21.85 4.23 -6.82
C ASN A 142 -20.51 4.20 -6.05
N VAL A 143 -19.98 3.07 -5.54
CA VAL A 143 -18.68 3.11 -4.82
C VAL A 143 -17.46 2.76 -5.68
N GLY A 144 -17.60 1.99 -6.76
CA GLY A 144 -16.45 1.55 -7.56
C GLY A 144 -15.73 0.33 -6.95
N TYR A 145 -14.42 0.20 -7.16
CA TYR A 145 -13.60 -0.95 -6.75
C TYR A 145 -12.75 -0.62 -5.53
N GLU A 146 -12.93 -1.35 -4.43
CA GLU A 146 -12.05 -1.22 -3.26
C GLU A 146 -10.65 -1.74 -3.57
N VAL A 147 -9.62 -1.00 -3.16
CA VAL A 147 -8.22 -1.36 -3.37
C VAL A 147 -7.58 -1.73 -2.04
N TYR A 148 -7.22 -3.01 -1.90
CA TYR A 148 -6.49 -3.54 -0.76
C TYR A 148 -4.99 -3.43 -1.02
N HIS A 149 -4.41 -2.28 -0.69
CA HIS A 149 -3.02 -1.97 -1.01
C HIS A 149 -2.14 -1.99 0.26
N ARG A 150 -0.97 -2.63 0.19
CA ARG A 150 0.15 -2.43 1.11
C ARG A 150 1.36 -1.90 0.35
N LEU A 151 1.83 -0.72 0.71
CA LEU A 151 3.09 -0.16 0.25
C LEU A 151 4.23 -0.61 1.17
N VAL A 152 5.37 -0.97 0.60
CA VAL A 152 6.58 -1.42 1.29
C VAL A 152 7.74 -0.53 0.89
N ASN A 153 8.27 0.25 1.83
CA ASN A 153 9.43 1.11 1.57
C ASN A 153 10.71 0.28 1.49
N ASP A 154 11.20 0.08 0.27
CA ASP A 154 12.47 -0.58 -0.04
C ASP A 154 13.38 0.37 -0.85
N THR A 155 13.31 1.66 -0.53
CA THR A 155 14.03 2.71 -1.26
C THR A 155 15.48 2.87 -0.81
N GLY A 156 15.87 2.22 0.29
CA GLY A 156 17.15 2.42 0.97
C GLY A 156 17.24 3.73 1.74
N VAL A 157 16.17 4.54 1.78
CA VAL A 157 16.09 5.79 2.54
C VAL A 157 14.74 5.96 3.21
N ALA A 158 14.70 6.76 4.27
CA ALA A 158 13.42 7.11 4.89
C ALA A 158 12.60 8.03 3.97
N LEU A 159 11.28 7.84 3.96
CA LEU A 159 10.33 8.59 3.15
C LEU A 159 9.53 9.56 4.02
N ARG A 160 9.23 10.74 3.47
CA ARG A 160 8.32 11.70 4.12
C ARG A 160 6.86 11.53 3.69
N GLY A 161 6.59 10.60 2.78
CA GLY A 161 5.25 10.39 2.23
C GLY A 161 5.24 9.77 0.83
N PHE A 162 4.05 9.72 0.25
CA PHE A 162 3.76 9.13 -1.05
C PHE A 162 2.58 9.83 -1.72
N THR A 163 2.44 9.59 -3.02
CA THR A 163 1.32 10.04 -3.86
C THR A 163 0.86 8.85 -4.70
N ILE A 164 -0.45 8.65 -4.76
CA ILE A 164 -1.12 7.71 -5.67
C ILE A 164 -1.91 8.54 -6.67
N GLU A 165 -1.67 8.31 -7.96
CA GLU A 165 -2.24 9.07 -9.07
C GLU A 165 -2.93 8.13 -10.06
N LEU A 166 -4.03 8.59 -10.64
CA LEU A 166 -4.72 7.92 -11.75
C LEU A 166 -4.31 8.57 -13.08
N GLY A 167 -4.23 7.77 -14.13
CA GLY A 167 -3.87 8.25 -15.47
C GLY A 167 -3.75 7.12 -16.49
N PHE A 168 -2.89 7.32 -17.48
CA PHE A 168 -2.75 6.43 -18.63
C PHE A 168 -1.28 6.28 -19.03
N GLY A 169 -0.91 5.10 -19.53
CA GLY A 169 0.46 4.81 -19.94
C GLY A 169 1.43 4.64 -18.76
N VAL A 170 2.71 4.40 -19.06
CA VAL A 170 3.73 4.07 -18.04
C VAL A 170 5.01 4.87 -18.21
N GLY A 171 5.82 4.97 -17.15
CA GLY A 171 7.10 5.64 -17.11
C GLY A 171 7.03 7.09 -17.59
N SER A 172 7.89 7.47 -18.53
CA SER A 172 7.88 8.80 -19.15
C SER A 172 6.68 9.05 -20.07
N GLY A 173 5.97 7.99 -20.47
CA GLY A 173 4.77 8.06 -21.30
C GLY A 173 3.48 8.23 -20.50
N PHE A 174 3.56 8.23 -19.16
CA PHE A 174 2.39 8.43 -18.32
C PHE A 174 1.79 9.83 -18.50
N VAL A 175 0.47 9.87 -18.64
CA VAL A 175 -0.34 11.07 -18.70
C VAL A 175 -1.36 10.99 -17.57
N ALA A 176 -1.32 11.97 -16.66
CA ALA A 176 -2.28 12.04 -15.56
C ALA A 176 -3.71 12.16 -16.09
N SER A 177 -4.63 11.54 -15.37
CA SER A 177 -6.08 11.69 -15.55
C SER A 177 -6.49 13.15 -15.38
N SER A 178 -7.63 13.52 -15.96
CA SER A 178 -8.14 14.89 -15.93
C SER A 178 -9.55 14.94 -15.37
N ALA A 179 -9.81 15.96 -14.55
CA ALA A 179 -11.09 16.12 -13.87
C ALA A 179 -12.30 15.95 -14.81
N GLY A 180 -13.22 15.06 -14.42
CA GLY A 180 -14.45 14.77 -15.14
C GLY A 180 -14.29 13.89 -16.38
N ASP A 181 -13.14 13.25 -16.60
CA ASP A 181 -12.99 12.27 -17.67
C ASP A 181 -13.69 10.93 -17.38
N GLY A 182 -14.12 10.73 -16.13
CA GLY A 182 -14.88 9.57 -15.67
C GLY A 182 -14.04 8.52 -14.96
N LEU A 183 -12.72 8.70 -14.85
CA LEU A 183 -11.86 7.95 -13.95
C LEU A 183 -11.64 8.77 -12.68
N GLY A 184 -11.71 8.12 -11.51
CA GLY A 184 -11.40 8.83 -10.27
C GLY A 184 -11.40 7.94 -9.04
N PHE A 185 -10.91 8.47 -7.94
CA PHE A 185 -11.13 7.91 -6.61
C PHE A 185 -12.56 8.17 -6.17
N SER A 186 -13.17 7.17 -5.54
CA SER A 186 -14.57 7.20 -5.18
C SER A 186 -14.83 8.05 -3.95
N THR A 187 -15.63 9.10 -4.12
CA THR A 187 -16.21 9.87 -3.00
C THR A 187 -17.36 9.13 -2.31
N GLY A 188 -17.82 8.00 -2.86
CA GLY A 188 -18.85 7.14 -2.27
C GLY A 188 -18.30 6.11 -1.31
N PHE A 189 -16.98 5.88 -1.31
CA PHE A 189 -16.34 4.95 -0.37
C PHE A 189 -16.30 5.56 1.03
N THR A 190 -16.77 4.85 2.05
CA THR A 190 -16.77 5.38 3.43
C THR A 190 -16.35 4.30 4.43
N ALA A 191 -15.49 3.35 4.01
CA ALA A 191 -15.03 2.26 4.88
C ALA A 191 -13.86 2.65 5.78
N GLY A 192 -13.34 3.87 5.67
CA GLY A 192 -12.27 4.36 6.50
C GLY A 192 -12.70 4.68 7.94
N PRO A 193 -11.74 4.85 8.86
CA PRO A 193 -12.00 5.47 10.15
C PRO A 193 -12.73 6.81 9.95
N ASP A 194 -13.71 7.12 10.80
CA ASP A 194 -14.53 8.34 10.69
C ASP A 194 -15.14 8.56 9.29
N ASP A 195 -15.54 7.47 8.62
CA ASP A 195 -16.15 7.43 7.29
C ASP A 195 -15.27 8.01 6.16
N LEU A 196 -13.94 8.00 6.32
CA LEU A 196 -13.00 8.51 5.32
C LEU A 196 -13.06 7.74 3.98
N ASN A 197 -12.94 8.49 2.87
CA ASN A 197 -12.92 7.96 1.49
C ASN A 197 -11.60 7.31 1.07
N ALA A 198 -10.52 7.65 1.76
CA ALA A 198 -9.24 7.01 1.62
C ALA A 198 -8.49 7.16 2.94
N PHE A 199 -7.70 6.16 3.31
CA PHE A 199 -6.90 6.22 4.52
C PHE A 199 -5.63 5.41 4.35
N SER A 200 -4.62 5.78 5.13
CA SER A 200 -3.40 5.01 5.25
C SER A 200 -3.10 4.73 6.71
N GLN A 201 -2.66 3.51 7.02
CA GLN A 201 -2.43 3.04 8.37
C GLN A 201 -1.29 2.03 8.43
N PHE A 202 -0.40 2.20 9.41
CA PHE A 202 0.55 1.16 9.78
C PHE A 202 -0.18 -0.08 10.33
N PRO A 203 0.47 -1.26 10.28
CA PRO A 203 -0.12 -2.51 10.78
C PRO A 203 -0.65 -2.38 12.20
N PHE A 204 -1.85 -2.93 12.43
CA PHE A 204 -2.53 -2.84 13.73
C PHE A 204 -1.73 -3.48 14.86
N GLY A 205 -1.06 -4.61 14.58
CA GLY A 205 -0.20 -5.28 15.56
C GLY A 205 0.92 -4.38 16.13
N LEU A 206 1.26 -3.29 15.44
CA LEU A 206 2.22 -2.28 15.90
C LEU A 206 1.55 -1.06 16.54
N PHE A 207 0.41 -0.60 16.00
CA PHE A 207 -0.27 0.62 16.43
C PHE A 207 -1.78 0.43 16.42
N GLY A 208 -2.47 0.32 17.55
CA GLY A 208 -3.94 0.15 17.53
C GLY A 208 -4.54 -0.31 18.86
N ASP A 209 -5.76 0.10 19.13
CA ASP A 209 -6.47 -0.17 20.38
C ASP A 209 -7.39 -1.38 20.22
N ALA A 210 -7.12 -2.43 21.01
CA ALA A 210 -7.88 -3.67 20.97
C ALA A 210 -9.27 -3.56 21.64
N ASP A 211 -9.45 -2.65 22.61
CA ASP A 211 -10.72 -2.56 23.36
C ASP A 211 -11.91 -2.20 22.45
N GLY A 212 -11.66 -1.50 21.36
CA GLY A 212 -12.64 -1.12 20.34
C GLY A 212 -12.70 -2.05 19.12
N ASN A 213 -11.87 -3.09 19.03
CA ASN A 213 -11.72 -3.88 17.81
C ASN A 213 -12.00 -5.37 18.04
N PRO A 214 -13.04 -5.96 17.39
CA PRO A 214 -13.39 -7.37 17.61
C PRO A 214 -12.36 -8.37 17.07
N ASN A 215 -11.37 -7.93 16.29
CA ASN A 215 -10.36 -8.79 15.69
C ASN A 215 -9.07 -8.89 16.51
N PHE A 216 -8.92 -8.11 17.58
CA PHE A 216 -7.69 -8.07 18.36
C PHE A 216 -7.97 -8.16 19.86
N THR A 217 -7.09 -8.83 20.57
CA THR A 217 -7.10 -8.96 22.03
C THR A 217 -5.91 -8.26 22.69
N LEU A 218 -5.00 -7.72 21.88
CA LEU A 218 -3.79 -7.01 22.29
C LEU A 218 -3.69 -5.71 21.53
N ASP A 219 -3.35 -4.65 22.26
CA ASP A 219 -2.99 -3.38 21.67
C ASP A 219 -1.74 -3.52 20.79
N GLY A 220 -1.61 -2.55 19.88
CA GLY A 220 -0.42 -2.34 19.08
C GLY A 220 0.81 -2.29 19.96
N PHE A 221 1.86 -2.99 19.52
CA PHE A 221 3.10 -3.16 20.26
C PHE A 221 3.73 -1.83 20.73
N PHE A 222 3.72 -0.81 19.88
CA PHE A 222 4.32 0.49 20.18
C PHE A 222 3.33 1.46 20.83
N ALA A 223 2.06 1.40 20.42
CA ALA A 223 1.02 2.29 20.92
C ALA A 223 -0.40 1.75 20.65
N ALA A 224 -1.36 2.14 21.49
CA ALA A 224 -2.78 1.88 21.23
C ALA A 224 -3.35 2.85 20.19
N GLU A 225 -2.74 4.03 20.01
CA GLU A 225 -3.18 5.01 19.03
C GLU A 225 -2.91 4.54 17.59
N ARG A 226 -3.94 4.57 16.73
CA ARG A 226 -3.77 4.32 15.29
C ARG A 226 -2.85 5.38 14.68
N THR A 227 -2.09 4.96 13.69
CA THR A 227 -1.00 5.75 13.13
C THR A 227 -0.90 5.55 11.62
N GLY A 228 -0.56 6.60 10.88
CA GLY A 228 -0.44 6.59 9.42
C GLY A 228 -0.17 7.98 8.84
N PHE A 229 -0.50 8.17 7.57
CA PHE A 229 -0.48 9.49 6.93
C PHE A 229 -1.90 10.03 6.74
N ASP A 230 -2.08 11.32 7.04
CA ASP A 230 -3.22 12.09 6.55
C ASP A 230 -3.14 12.14 5.01
N LEU A 231 -4.28 11.99 4.33
CA LEU A 231 -4.34 12.01 2.88
C LEU A 231 -5.11 13.23 2.38
N LEU A 232 -4.48 14.02 1.50
CA LEU A 232 -5.19 14.91 0.60
C LEU A 232 -5.88 14.04 -0.45
N PHE A 233 -7.21 14.17 -0.50
CA PHE A 233 -8.07 13.47 -1.44
C PHE A 233 -8.53 14.41 -2.54
N SER A 234 -8.41 13.97 -3.79
CA SER A 234 -9.01 14.60 -4.98
C SER A 234 -9.51 13.50 -5.92
N GLU A 235 -10.17 13.89 -7.01
CA GLU A 235 -10.65 12.95 -8.04
C GLU A 235 -9.54 12.02 -8.53
N ASP A 236 -8.37 12.54 -8.88
CA ASP A 236 -7.32 11.73 -9.53
C ASP A 236 -6.07 11.49 -8.68
N ILE A 237 -6.00 12.10 -7.48
CA ILE A 237 -4.80 12.10 -6.64
C ILE A 237 -5.14 11.85 -5.17
N LEU A 238 -4.43 10.90 -4.56
CA LEU A 238 -4.26 10.75 -3.12
C LEU A 238 -2.82 11.11 -2.75
N SER A 239 -2.61 12.07 -1.86
CA SER A 239 -1.25 12.48 -1.47
C SER A 239 -1.13 12.62 0.04
N SER A 240 -0.06 12.08 0.62
CA SER A 240 0.23 12.23 2.05
C SER A 240 0.39 13.72 2.44
N GLN A 241 -0.17 14.11 3.60
CA GLN A 241 -0.13 15.45 4.20
C GLN A 241 0.53 15.47 5.59
N GLY A 242 1.45 14.53 5.83
CA GLY A 242 2.11 14.35 7.12
C GLY A 242 1.54 13.16 7.90
N PHE A 243 2.19 12.85 9.02
CA PHE A 243 1.79 11.75 9.90
C PHE A 243 0.73 12.20 10.90
N TYR A 244 -0.18 11.28 11.22
CA TYR A 244 -0.95 11.31 12.46
C TYR A 244 -0.52 10.13 13.33
N GLY A 245 -0.71 10.25 14.65
CA GLY A 245 -0.32 9.22 15.62
C GLY A 245 1.18 9.20 15.93
N PRO A 246 1.63 8.30 16.83
CA PRO A 246 2.97 8.34 17.44
C PRO A 246 4.16 7.86 16.58
N TYR A 247 3.97 7.32 15.37
CA TYR A 247 5.08 6.74 14.59
C TYR A 247 6.18 7.76 14.33
N ALA A 248 5.82 8.98 13.92
CA ALA A 248 6.82 10.00 13.59
C ALA A 248 7.62 10.46 14.81
N ASP A 249 7.03 10.41 16.01
CA ASP A 249 7.71 10.75 17.26
C ASP A 249 8.66 9.62 17.69
N LEU A 250 8.32 8.36 17.41
CA LEU A 250 9.10 7.19 17.78
C LEU A 250 10.24 6.88 16.79
N PHE A 251 9.96 6.99 15.49
CA PHE A 251 10.83 6.51 14.42
C PHE A 251 11.24 7.60 13.43
N GLY A 252 10.64 8.80 13.52
CA GLY A 252 10.85 9.84 12.54
C GLY A 252 10.12 9.55 11.22
N PRO A 253 10.72 9.87 10.07
CA PRO A 253 10.11 9.59 8.76
C PRO A 253 9.88 8.10 8.52
N TRP A 254 9.08 7.76 7.51
CA TRP A 254 8.70 6.38 7.20
C TRP A 254 9.93 5.56 6.82
N MET A 255 10.27 4.60 7.67
CA MET A 255 11.50 3.82 7.58
C MET A 255 11.54 2.96 6.32
N THR A 256 12.74 2.73 5.80
CA THR A 256 12.98 1.72 4.76
C THR A 256 13.26 0.38 5.43
N ARG A 257 12.94 -0.72 4.73
CA ARG A 257 13.11 -2.08 5.25
C ARG A 257 14.54 -2.39 5.71
N ASP A 258 15.55 -1.81 5.07
CA ASP A 258 16.96 -2.02 5.42
C ASP A 258 17.40 -1.44 6.78
N VAL A 259 16.59 -0.59 7.40
CA VAL A 259 16.97 0.13 8.63
C VAL A 259 15.94 0.03 9.75
N VAL A 260 14.93 -0.84 9.61
CA VAL A 260 14.00 -1.10 10.71
C VAL A 260 14.74 -1.77 11.88
N PRO A 261 14.37 -1.49 13.13
CA PRO A 261 14.96 -2.16 14.29
C PRO A 261 14.63 -3.66 14.30
N ASP A 262 15.49 -4.41 14.99
CA ASP A 262 15.24 -5.82 15.29
C ASP A 262 14.20 -5.97 16.40
N GLY A 263 13.39 -7.02 16.27
CA GLY A 263 12.39 -7.48 17.20
C GLY A 263 12.71 -8.86 17.75
N ALA A 264 12.12 -9.17 18.90
CA ALA A 264 12.08 -10.51 19.47
C ALA A 264 10.65 -11.05 19.37
N PHE A 265 10.48 -12.16 18.67
CA PHE A 265 9.19 -12.70 18.29
C PHE A 265 8.92 -14.03 19.00
N TRP A 266 7.71 -14.19 19.53
CA TRP A 266 7.27 -15.40 20.21
C TRP A 266 6.30 -16.17 19.31
N ASP A 267 6.76 -17.33 18.86
CA ASP A 267 5.92 -18.39 18.29
C ASP A 267 5.13 -19.06 19.43
N PHE A 268 3.90 -18.62 19.63
CA PHE A 268 3.07 -18.99 20.79
C PHE A 268 2.26 -20.27 20.56
N ASP A 269 2.08 -20.71 19.32
CA ASP A 269 1.26 -21.87 18.96
C ASP A 269 1.99 -22.92 18.10
N SER A 270 3.25 -22.67 17.72
CA SER A 270 4.06 -23.56 16.87
C SER A 270 3.45 -23.83 15.51
N ASP A 271 2.61 -22.92 15.02
CA ASP A 271 2.00 -23.00 13.70
C ASP A 271 2.77 -22.09 12.72
N PRO A 272 3.47 -22.64 11.71
CA PRO A 272 4.16 -21.82 10.71
C PRO A 272 3.20 -21.00 9.82
N LEU A 273 1.88 -21.17 9.96
CA LEU A 273 0.86 -20.36 9.29
C LEU A 273 0.44 -19.12 10.07
N THR A 274 0.80 -19.02 11.35
CA THR A 274 0.52 -17.84 12.18
C THR A 274 1.74 -16.95 12.25
N ASP A 275 1.53 -15.63 12.34
CA ASP A 275 2.63 -14.69 12.50
C ASP A 275 3.10 -14.71 13.96
N ASP A 276 4.42 -14.85 14.17
CA ASP A 276 5.00 -14.77 15.50
C ASP A 276 4.70 -13.41 16.16
N LEU A 277 4.46 -13.43 17.47
CA LEU A 277 4.07 -12.24 18.20
C LEU A 277 5.29 -11.42 18.62
N LEU A 278 5.38 -10.16 18.21
CA LEU A 278 6.43 -9.23 18.69
C LEU A 278 6.30 -9.00 20.20
N MET A 279 7.36 -9.30 20.96
CA MET A 279 7.41 -9.21 22.42
C MET A 279 8.34 -8.10 22.92
N ALA A 280 9.48 -7.91 22.26
CA ALA A 280 10.48 -6.89 22.59
C ALA A 280 11.10 -6.34 21.30
N TRP A 281 11.77 -5.19 21.39
CA TRP A 281 12.52 -4.62 20.27
C TRP A 281 13.86 -4.04 20.75
N GLN A 282 14.84 -4.00 19.85
CA GLN A 282 16.13 -3.38 20.13
C GLN A 282 16.12 -1.92 19.68
N ARG A 283 16.43 -1.02 20.61
CA ARG A 283 16.58 0.41 20.33
C ARG A 283 17.97 0.74 19.78
N GLU A 284 18.14 1.96 19.27
CA GLU A 284 19.41 2.46 18.74
C GLU A 284 20.57 2.41 19.76
N ASP A 285 20.28 2.52 21.06
CA ASP A 285 21.27 2.41 22.14
C ASP A 285 21.63 0.96 22.51
N SER A 286 21.19 -0.02 21.70
CA SER A 286 21.32 -1.46 21.91
C SER A 286 20.58 -2.02 23.13
N VAL A 287 19.74 -1.21 23.79
CA VAL A 287 18.86 -1.68 24.87
C VAL A 287 17.67 -2.40 24.25
N TRP A 288 17.32 -3.54 24.85
CA TRP A 288 16.11 -4.29 24.52
C TRP A 288 14.96 -3.81 25.39
N GLU A 289 13.88 -3.40 24.75
CA GLU A 289 12.69 -2.91 25.43
C GLU A 289 11.55 -3.93 25.27
N LEU A 290 11.22 -4.61 26.38
CA LEU A 290 10.14 -5.58 26.48
C LEU A 290 8.83 -4.84 26.76
N ARG A 291 7.81 -5.09 25.94
CA ARG A 291 6.49 -4.45 26.07
C ARG A 291 5.34 -5.43 26.28
N ARG A 292 5.59 -6.73 26.17
CA ARG A 292 4.61 -7.77 26.44
C ARG A 292 5.17 -8.80 27.41
N ASP A 293 4.33 -9.33 28.29
CA ASP A 293 4.65 -10.44 29.19
C ASP A 293 3.78 -11.66 28.85
N ILE A 294 4.03 -12.79 29.50
CA ILE A 294 3.27 -14.02 29.33
C ILE A 294 2.62 -14.39 30.66
N VAL A 295 1.30 -14.33 30.72
CA VAL A 295 0.52 -14.69 31.90
C VAL A 295 -0.36 -15.89 31.55
N ASN A 296 -0.11 -17.02 32.23
CA ASN A 296 -0.81 -18.29 31.98
C ASN A 296 -0.75 -18.76 30.52
N GLY A 297 0.39 -18.54 29.85
CA GLY A 297 0.59 -18.93 28.45
C GLY A 297 -0.09 -18.01 27.43
N VAL A 298 -0.54 -16.83 27.86
CA VAL A 298 -1.15 -15.83 26.98
C VAL A 298 -0.35 -14.53 27.07
N ALA A 299 -0.05 -13.93 25.93
CA ALA A 299 0.61 -12.64 25.89
C ALA A 299 -0.29 -11.54 26.46
N VAL A 300 0.30 -10.61 27.20
CA VAL A 300 -0.38 -9.42 27.74
C VAL A 300 0.51 -8.20 27.56
N SER A 301 -0.09 -7.04 27.30
CA SER A 301 0.65 -5.77 27.25
C SER A 301 1.13 -5.36 28.64
N LEU A 302 2.39 -4.94 28.75
CA LEU A 302 2.94 -4.36 29.98
C LEU A 302 2.48 -2.91 30.13
N ALA A 303 2.06 -2.52 31.34
CA ALA A 303 1.73 -1.13 31.64
C ALA A 303 2.96 -0.20 31.61
N VAL A 304 4.15 -0.76 31.86
CA VAL A 304 5.44 -0.06 31.81
C VAL A 304 6.42 -1.00 31.13
N ALA A 305 7.11 -0.51 30.10
CA ALA A 305 8.13 -1.29 29.41
C ALA A 305 9.30 -1.64 30.35
N GLU A 306 9.83 -2.84 30.20
CA GLU A 306 11.01 -3.31 30.92
C GLU A 306 12.24 -3.23 30.00
N GLU A 307 13.38 -2.76 30.52
CA GLU A 307 14.62 -2.60 29.75
C GLU A 307 15.64 -3.68 30.09
N PHE A 308 16.31 -4.21 29.07
CA PHE A 308 17.30 -5.29 29.19
C PHE A 308 18.55 -4.97 28.39
N ALA A 309 19.70 -5.43 28.88
CA ALA A 309 20.99 -5.23 28.21
C ALA A 309 21.19 -6.18 27.01
N SER A 310 20.43 -7.28 26.93
CA SER A 310 20.56 -8.27 25.88
C SER A 310 19.26 -9.05 25.64
N LEU A 311 19.11 -9.60 24.43
CA LEU A 311 18.03 -10.53 24.10
C LEU A 311 18.03 -11.77 25.02
N ALA A 312 19.20 -12.24 25.45
CA ALA A 312 19.30 -13.38 26.36
C ALA A 312 18.65 -13.10 27.71
N ASP A 313 18.75 -11.86 28.21
CA ASP A 313 18.08 -11.44 29.44
C ASP A 313 16.56 -11.36 29.26
N VAL A 314 16.09 -10.92 28.08
CA VAL A 314 14.66 -10.95 27.72
C VAL A 314 14.12 -12.38 27.70
N ILE A 315 14.82 -13.29 27.02
CA ILE A 315 14.50 -14.72 26.97
C ILE A 315 14.45 -15.32 28.38
N ALA A 316 15.44 -14.99 29.22
CA ALA A 316 15.48 -15.45 30.60
C ALA A 316 14.30 -14.90 31.44
N ARG A 317 13.89 -13.65 31.20
CA ARG A 317 12.75 -12.99 31.86
C ARG A 317 11.41 -13.63 31.50
N LEU A 318 11.20 -13.96 30.23
CA LEU A 318 9.93 -14.55 29.76
C LEU A 318 9.88 -16.07 29.95
N GLY A 319 11.03 -16.75 29.98
CA GLY A 319 11.11 -18.20 30.09
C GLY A 319 10.65 -18.96 28.84
N VAL A 320 10.63 -18.31 27.67
CA VAL A 320 10.29 -18.89 26.36
C VAL A 320 11.40 -18.63 25.35
N GLN A 321 11.43 -19.41 24.27
CA GLN A 321 12.30 -19.11 23.13
C GLN A 321 11.68 -17.97 22.31
N LEU A 322 12.55 -17.11 21.77
CA LEU A 322 12.17 -16.03 20.87
C LEU A 322 13.01 -16.13 19.60
N GLY A 323 12.39 -15.91 18.44
CA GLY A 323 13.10 -15.60 17.21
C GLY A 323 13.58 -14.14 17.21
N ASP A 324 14.71 -13.86 16.55
CA ASP A 324 15.19 -12.51 16.30
C ASP A 324 15.11 -12.19 14.81
N GLY A 325 14.76 -10.94 14.50
CA GLY A 325 14.71 -10.46 13.11
C GLY A 325 14.17 -9.04 12.99
N PRO A 326 14.19 -8.46 11.77
CA PRO A 326 13.72 -7.11 11.54
C PRO A 326 12.21 -6.98 11.76
N ILE A 327 11.76 -5.86 12.35
CA ILE A 327 10.34 -5.50 12.40
C ILE A 327 9.93 -4.87 11.07
N GLU A 328 9.87 -5.69 10.01
CA GLU A 328 9.62 -5.24 8.63
C GLU A 328 8.31 -4.45 8.49
N ASP A 329 7.34 -4.69 9.37
CA ASP A 329 6.07 -3.98 9.43
C ASP A 329 6.20 -2.48 9.69
N LEU A 330 7.33 -2.00 10.23
CA LEU A 330 7.63 -0.56 10.33
C LEU A 330 7.91 0.09 8.98
N ALA A 331 8.28 -0.69 7.96
CA ALA A 331 8.42 -0.24 6.57
C ALA A 331 7.14 -0.46 5.73
N ASN A 332 6.12 -1.10 6.31
CA ASN A 332 4.85 -1.40 5.65
C ASN A 332 3.79 -0.35 5.97
N LEU A 333 3.07 0.11 4.95
CA LEU A 333 1.94 1.01 5.10
C LEU A 333 0.74 0.46 4.34
N ASN A 334 -0.37 0.21 5.03
CA ASN A 334 -1.60 -0.14 4.34
C ASN A 334 -2.25 1.14 3.81
N ALA A 335 -2.64 1.14 2.54
CA ALA A 335 -3.46 2.19 1.92
C ALA A 335 -4.77 1.55 1.44
N THR A 336 -5.89 2.19 1.74
CA THR A 336 -7.21 1.69 1.35
C THR A 336 -8.06 2.84 0.84
N TYR A 337 -8.65 2.63 -0.33
CA TYR A 337 -9.43 3.59 -1.11
C TYR A 337 -10.28 2.80 -2.13
N ALA A 338 -11.14 3.48 -2.88
CA ALA A 338 -11.81 2.86 -4.02
C ALA A 338 -11.63 3.67 -5.30
N ILE A 339 -11.65 3.00 -6.45
CA ILE A 339 -11.57 3.58 -7.79
C ILE A 339 -12.95 3.47 -8.44
N ALA A 340 -13.51 4.60 -8.88
CA ALA A 340 -14.76 4.70 -9.59
C ALA A 340 -14.52 4.93 -11.09
N LEU A 341 -15.35 4.28 -11.90
CA LEU A 341 -15.43 4.46 -13.35
C LEU A 341 -16.86 4.92 -13.66
N ALA A 342 -17.00 6.13 -14.21
CA ALA A 342 -18.28 6.66 -14.64
C ALA A 342 -18.73 6.00 -15.97
N ASP A 343 -20.04 6.03 -16.24
CA ASP A 343 -20.59 5.60 -17.54
C ASP A 343 -19.97 6.34 -18.73
N SER A 344 -19.48 7.57 -18.51
CA SER A 344 -18.83 8.38 -19.55
C SER A 344 -17.38 7.97 -19.83
N PHE A 345 -16.77 7.14 -18.99
CA PHE A 345 -15.41 6.69 -19.20
C PHE A 345 -15.32 5.78 -20.42
N SER A 346 -14.34 6.02 -21.30
CA SER A 346 -14.22 5.31 -22.58
C SER A 346 -12.81 4.81 -22.89
N GLY A 347 -11.96 4.69 -21.85
CA GLY A 347 -10.64 4.08 -21.98
C GLY A 347 -10.71 2.55 -22.04
N ASP A 348 -9.71 1.94 -22.67
CA ASP A 348 -9.50 0.47 -22.68
C ASP A 348 -8.70 0.01 -21.43
N ASP A 349 -7.96 0.92 -20.81
CA ASP A 349 -7.19 0.71 -19.60
C ASP A 349 -7.09 2.02 -18.79
N PHE A 350 -6.58 1.89 -17.56
CA PHE A 350 -6.05 3.02 -16.80
C PHE A 350 -4.80 2.57 -16.02
N THR A 351 -4.03 3.53 -15.55
CA THR A 351 -2.83 3.34 -14.74
C THR A 351 -3.01 3.91 -13.35
N LEU A 352 -2.70 3.09 -12.35
CA LEU A 352 -2.47 3.49 -10.97
C LEU A 352 -0.97 3.71 -10.78
N ARG A 353 -0.56 4.96 -10.57
CA ARG A 353 0.83 5.35 -10.36
C ARG A 353 1.10 5.62 -8.88
N VAL A 354 2.18 5.07 -8.35
CA VAL A 354 2.70 5.40 -7.02
C VAL A 354 4.04 6.13 -7.14
N THR A 355 4.11 7.31 -6.53
CA THR A 355 5.32 8.10 -6.39
C THR A 355 5.65 8.27 -4.91
N VAL A 356 6.92 8.06 -4.53
CA VAL A 356 7.38 8.25 -3.16
C VAL A 356 8.19 9.54 -3.01
N ALA A 357 8.16 10.13 -1.82
CA ALA A 357 8.90 11.34 -1.49
C ALA A 357 10.03 11.04 -0.49
N PRO A 358 11.30 10.98 -0.92
CA PRO A 358 12.44 10.84 -0.01
C PRO A 358 12.57 12.02 0.95
N VAL A 359 13.09 11.77 2.14
CA VAL A 359 13.56 12.84 3.02
C VAL A 359 14.81 13.47 2.39
N PRO A 360 14.84 14.80 2.15
CA PRO A 360 16.02 15.44 1.58
C PRO A 360 17.24 15.17 2.45
N LEU A 361 18.34 14.71 1.86
CA LEU A 361 19.62 14.63 2.56
C LEU A 361 19.98 16.01 3.10
N PRO A 362 20.49 16.14 4.35
CA PRO A 362 20.98 17.42 4.84
C PRO A 362 22.00 17.96 3.85
N GLY A 363 21.80 19.20 3.36
CA GLY A 363 22.59 19.83 2.30
C GLY A 363 24.10 19.96 2.54
N ALA A 364 24.60 19.48 3.69
CA ALA A 364 26.02 19.38 4.03
C ALA A 364 26.70 18.09 3.52
N ALA A 365 25.97 17.05 3.15
CA ALA A 365 26.57 15.79 2.67
C ALA A 365 27.43 15.95 1.39
N PRO A 366 27.01 16.74 0.37
CA PRO A 366 27.85 17.00 -0.80
C PRO A 366 29.11 17.80 -0.47
N LEU A 367 29.03 18.70 0.54
CA LEU A 367 30.15 19.53 0.97
C LEU A 367 31.22 18.71 1.69
N LEU A 368 30.83 17.69 2.46
CA LEU A 368 31.75 16.76 3.11
C LEU A 368 32.51 15.88 2.10
N ILE A 369 31.83 15.39 1.06
CA ILE A 369 32.46 14.61 -0.02
C ILE A 369 33.41 15.50 -0.83
N ALA A 370 33.01 16.73 -1.15
CA ALA A 370 33.87 17.70 -1.83
C ALA A 370 35.10 18.08 -0.98
N ALA A 371 34.92 18.28 0.34
CA ALA A 371 36.03 18.58 1.24
C ALA A 371 37.03 17.41 1.30
N LEU A 372 36.57 16.16 1.41
CA LEU A 372 37.42 14.98 1.43
C LEU A 372 38.19 14.80 0.11
N ALA A 373 37.57 15.06 -1.04
CA ALA A 373 38.24 15.02 -2.34
C ALA A 373 39.34 16.11 -2.47
N VAL A 374 39.07 17.32 -1.97
CA VAL A 374 40.04 18.42 -1.95
C VAL A 374 41.22 18.11 -1.02
N PHE A 375 40.96 17.55 0.17
CA PHE A 375 42.02 17.13 1.09
C PHE A 375 42.86 15.97 0.54
N GLY A 376 42.24 15.00 -0.13
CA GLY A 376 42.95 13.90 -0.81
C GLY A 376 43.87 14.38 -1.94
N LEU A 377 43.43 15.35 -2.73
CA LEU A 377 44.24 15.98 -3.79
C LEU A 377 45.38 16.84 -3.23
N ALA A 378 45.14 17.57 -2.12
CA ALA A 378 46.16 18.37 -1.45
C ALA A 378 47.25 17.50 -0.78
N ALA A 379 46.87 16.38 -0.17
CA ALA A 379 47.81 15.43 0.43
C ALA A 379 48.70 14.76 -0.64
N ARG A 380 48.14 14.39 -1.80
CA ARG A 380 48.93 13.84 -2.92
C ARG A 380 49.93 14.83 -3.51
N ARG A 381 49.61 16.14 -3.53
CA ARG A 381 50.56 17.17 -3.99
C ARG A 381 51.72 17.40 -3.03
N ARG A 382 51.55 17.15 -1.72
CA ARG A 382 52.63 17.25 -0.73
C ARG A 382 53.55 16.02 -0.69
N ALA A 383 53.10 14.87 -1.21
CA ALA A 383 53.92 13.67 -1.31
C ALA A 383 54.74 13.60 -2.62
N ALA A 384 54.51 14.53 -3.56
CA ALA A 384 55.17 14.60 -4.87
C ALA A 384 56.13 15.79 -5.01
N ALA A 385 56.38 16.54 -3.93
CA ALA A 385 57.39 17.57 -3.79
C ALA A 385 58.34 17.15 -2.65
#